data_AF-A0A954C5Z7-F1
#
_entry.id   AF-A0A954C5Z7-F1
#
_cell.length_a   1.000
_cell.length_b   1.000
_cell.length_c   1.000
_cell.angle_alpha   90.00
_cell.angle_beta   90.00
_cell.angle_gamma   90.00
#
_symmetry.space_group_name_H-M   'P 1'
#
loop_
_entity.id
_entity.type
_entity.pdbx_description
1 polymer ?
#
loop_
_entity_poly.entity_id
_entity_poly.type
_entity_poly.pdbx_seq_one_letter_code
_entity_poly.pdbx_strand_id
1 'polypeptide(L)'
;EEPPLEEPPAPADAPPARDPPPAEPADAPAAGPQANLLRGAALESFSSEYASDYWSAKNLTDGGTARTQSWASRPGSKAPHRFVFRLQRPSELTRAEFEGSGGESGIEGASAKGFRLEVSELGPDEGFRTVLEGDLRDGTGTQGFLLPADTRGRWVRLSLTSNHGNATLTTLSELRLFGPQAARARADGGALRVERLRVSQRENGPAHEGAFAPGSRVWVCFKPRGLSTGADGAYALEVDLILEDAEGHTLLARERVLKHSARLPAPPLSPFVAVFLDLPAEGFPPGTYGVRLAVRDALNGSSAGGATPFRVE
;
A
#
# COMPACT_ATOMS: atom_id res chain seq x y z
N GLU A 1 56.17 -15.07 56.59
CA GLU A 1 54.72 -15.30 56.43
C GLU A 1 54.18 -14.23 55.51
N GLU A 2 53.86 -14.60 54.27
CA GLU A 2 53.08 -13.76 53.35
C GLU A 2 51.59 -13.84 53.73
N PRO A 3 50.85 -12.73 53.74
CA PRO A 3 49.41 -12.77 53.97
C PRO A 3 48.66 -13.29 52.73
N PRO A 4 47.46 -13.88 52.90
CA PRO A 4 46.73 -14.48 51.80
C PRO A 4 46.13 -13.41 50.87
N LEU A 5 46.14 -13.70 49.58
CA LEU A 5 45.49 -12.92 48.52
C LEU A 5 43.97 -12.98 48.69
N GLU A 6 43.33 -11.81 48.86
CA GLU A 6 41.87 -11.67 48.80
C GLU A 6 41.36 -11.90 47.37
N GLU A 7 40.39 -12.80 47.21
CA GLU A 7 39.64 -12.98 45.97
C GLU A 7 38.76 -11.75 45.68
N PRO A 8 38.67 -11.29 44.42
CA PRO A 8 37.79 -10.19 44.05
C PRO A 8 36.31 -10.61 44.11
N PRO A 9 35.40 -9.69 44.49
CA PRO A 9 33.97 -10.00 44.59
C PRO A 9 33.36 -10.28 43.21
N ALA A 10 32.41 -11.23 43.20
CA ALA A 10 31.62 -11.58 42.03
C ALA A 10 30.83 -10.37 41.47
N PRO A 11 30.64 -10.27 40.14
CA PRO A 11 29.90 -9.16 39.55
C PRO A 11 28.43 -9.19 39.98
N ALA A 12 27.95 -8.05 40.46
CA ALA A 12 26.56 -7.85 40.85
C ALA A 12 25.62 -8.03 39.64
N ASP A 13 24.53 -8.79 39.86
CA ASP A 13 23.43 -8.97 38.92
C ASP A 13 22.95 -7.62 38.37
N ALA A 14 22.98 -7.48 37.05
CA ALA A 14 22.39 -6.35 36.36
C ALA A 14 20.87 -6.34 36.62
N PRO A 15 20.26 -5.18 36.94
CA PRO A 15 18.83 -5.10 37.14
C PRO A 15 18.08 -5.48 35.85
N PRO A 16 16.93 -6.17 35.94
CA PRO A 16 16.13 -6.51 34.77
C PRO A 16 15.73 -5.24 34.02
N ALA A 17 15.79 -5.30 32.69
CA ALA A 17 15.37 -4.22 31.82
C ALA A 17 13.93 -3.80 32.18
N ARG A 18 13.73 -2.52 32.50
CA ARG A 18 12.40 -1.96 32.73
C ARG A 18 11.62 -1.99 31.43
N ASP A 19 10.39 -2.50 31.48
CA ASP A 19 9.45 -2.44 30.37
C ASP A 19 9.26 -0.98 29.92
N PRO A 20 9.22 -0.71 28.60
CA PRO A 20 8.94 0.62 28.10
C PRO A 20 7.54 1.07 28.53
N PRO A 21 7.33 2.37 28.77
CA PRO A 21 6.02 2.92 29.12
C PRO A 21 5.01 2.68 27.97
N PRO A 22 3.70 2.57 28.28
CA PRO A 22 2.66 2.39 27.28
C PRO A 22 2.67 3.52 26.25
N ALA A 23 2.52 3.17 24.97
CA ALA A 23 2.45 4.16 23.90
C ALA A 23 1.13 4.97 23.98
N GLU A 24 1.22 6.29 23.88
CA GLU A 24 0.04 7.15 23.72
C GLU A 24 -0.34 7.30 22.23
N PRO A 25 -1.64 7.49 21.92
CA PRO A 25 -2.08 7.79 20.56
C PRO A 25 -1.41 9.05 20.01
N ALA A 26 -0.93 9.00 18.78
CA ALA A 26 -0.19 10.09 18.14
C ALA A 26 -0.85 10.54 16.82
N ASP A 27 -0.93 11.86 16.61
CA ASP A 27 -1.59 12.49 15.46
C ASP A 27 -0.65 12.81 14.26
N ALA A 28 0.61 12.39 14.28
CA ALA A 28 1.55 12.79 13.23
C ALA A 28 1.44 11.90 11.97
N PRO A 29 1.23 12.47 10.76
CA PRO A 29 1.21 11.70 9.51
C PRO A 29 2.63 11.31 9.05
N ALA A 30 2.77 10.09 8.54
CA ALA A 30 3.99 9.62 7.88
C ALA A 30 4.21 10.31 6.53
N ALA A 31 5.47 10.53 6.14
CA ALA A 31 5.83 11.13 4.85
C ALA A 31 5.57 10.15 3.67
N GLY A 32 4.77 10.57 2.69
CA GLY A 32 4.50 9.82 1.44
C GLY A 32 3.20 8.99 1.45
N PRO A 33 2.77 8.45 0.29
CA PRO A 33 1.55 7.65 0.17
C PRO A 33 1.66 6.34 0.98
N GLN A 34 0.67 6.11 1.85
CA GLN A 34 0.56 4.95 2.73
C GLN A 34 -0.55 4.00 2.24
N ALA A 35 -0.36 2.69 2.41
CA ALA A 35 -1.40 1.70 2.14
C ALA A 35 -1.75 0.93 3.42
N ASN A 36 -3.04 0.59 3.61
CA ASN A 36 -3.43 -0.39 4.63
C ASN A 36 -3.00 -1.79 4.15
N LEU A 37 -1.92 -2.30 4.74
CA LEU A 37 -1.27 -3.56 4.39
C LEU A 37 -2.02 -4.80 4.91
N LEU A 38 -2.97 -4.62 5.83
CA LEU A 38 -3.88 -5.70 6.24
C LEU A 38 -5.03 -5.93 5.25
N ARG A 39 -5.27 -4.99 4.33
CA ARG A 39 -6.29 -5.17 3.30
C ARG A 39 -5.91 -6.33 2.36
N GLY A 40 -6.63 -7.45 2.48
CA GLY A 40 -6.33 -8.68 1.75
C GLY A 40 -5.13 -9.45 2.31
N ALA A 41 -4.77 -9.24 3.58
CA ALA A 41 -3.92 -10.16 4.32
C ALA A 41 -4.68 -11.46 4.63
N ALA A 42 -3.95 -12.56 4.79
CA ALA A 42 -4.54 -13.83 5.21
C ALA A 42 -4.57 -13.90 6.74
N LEU A 43 -5.71 -14.24 7.34
CA LEU A 43 -5.78 -14.61 8.75
C LEU A 43 -5.32 -16.07 8.89
N GLU A 44 -4.16 -16.28 9.49
CA GLU A 44 -3.53 -17.61 9.64
C GLU A 44 -4.09 -18.34 10.87
N SER A 45 -4.27 -17.62 11.97
CA SER A 45 -4.82 -18.20 13.20
C SER A 45 -5.49 -17.13 14.07
N PHE A 46 -6.43 -17.58 14.91
CA PHE A 46 -7.05 -16.76 15.94
C PHE A 46 -7.49 -17.63 17.13
N SER A 47 -7.59 -17.05 18.32
CA SER A 47 -7.90 -17.80 19.55
C SER A 47 -9.38 -18.17 19.68
N SER A 48 -10.28 -17.22 19.42
CA SER A 48 -11.72 -17.40 19.56
C SER A 48 -12.49 -16.35 18.77
N GLU A 49 -13.74 -16.65 18.45
CA GLU A 49 -14.70 -15.70 17.90
C GLU A 49 -16.10 -16.06 18.41
N TYR A 50 -17.01 -15.09 18.39
CA TYR A 50 -18.39 -15.27 18.83
C TYR A 50 -19.20 -16.03 17.79
N ALA A 51 -19.16 -15.59 16.53
CA ALA A 51 -19.88 -16.21 15.43
C ALA A 51 -19.18 -15.94 14.09
N SER A 52 -19.00 -16.98 13.28
CA SER A 52 -18.23 -16.95 12.02
C SER A 52 -18.86 -16.12 10.90
N ASP A 53 -20.14 -15.80 11.01
CA ASP A 53 -20.96 -15.11 10.01
C ASP A 53 -21.12 -13.61 10.26
N TYR A 54 -21.06 -13.13 11.51
CA TYR A 54 -21.20 -11.68 11.81
C TYR A 54 -20.20 -11.11 12.81
N TRP A 55 -19.72 -11.87 13.80
CA TRP A 55 -18.73 -11.42 14.80
C TRP A 55 -17.44 -12.25 14.71
N SER A 56 -16.85 -12.25 13.52
CA SER A 56 -15.76 -13.14 13.13
C SER A 56 -14.42 -12.43 13.12
N ALA A 57 -13.34 -13.18 13.36
CA ALA A 57 -11.98 -12.64 13.36
C ALA A 57 -11.57 -12.03 12.00
N LYS A 58 -12.17 -12.48 10.90
CA LYS A 58 -11.93 -11.93 9.55
C LYS A 58 -12.35 -10.46 9.43
N ASN A 59 -13.33 -10.04 10.23
CA ASN A 59 -13.89 -8.69 10.17
C ASN A 59 -12.87 -7.63 10.63
N LEU A 60 -11.82 -8.01 11.36
CA LEU A 60 -10.76 -7.09 11.78
C LEU A 60 -9.99 -6.45 10.63
N THR A 61 -10.13 -6.94 9.40
CA THR A 61 -9.31 -6.53 8.24
C THR A 61 -10.14 -6.40 6.96
N ASP A 62 -11.47 -6.46 7.06
CA ASP A 62 -12.35 -6.44 5.90
C ASP A 62 -12.58 -5.02 5.35
N GLY A 63 -12.12 -4.00 6.09
CA GLY A 63 -12.27 -2.59 5.74
C GLY A 63 -13.66 -2.04 6.01
N GLY A 64 -14.54 -2.83 6.61
CA GLY A 64 -15.86 -2.46 7.09
C GLY A 64 -15.77 -1.88 8.50
N THR A 65 -16.43 -0.74 8.72
CA THR A 65 -16.59 -0.17 10.07
C THR A 65 -18.05 -0.20 10.52
N ALA A 66 -18.90 -0.91 9.80
CA ALA A 66 -20.30 -1.07 10.18
C ALA A 66 -20.38 -1.92 11.44
N ARG A 67 -21.36 -1.61 12.31
CA ARG A 67 -21.56 -2.30 13.60
C ARG A 67 -21.75 -3.82 13.48
N THR A 68 -22.22 -4.30 12.32
CA THR A 68 -22.38 -5.73 12.01
C THR A 68 -21.12 -6.40 11.44
N GLN A 69 -20.00 -5.68 11.40
CA GLN A 69 -18.71 -6.10 10.83
C GLN A 69 -17.58 -5.89 11.85
N SER A 70 -17.75 -6.40 13.06
CA SER A 70 -16.71 -6.36 14.11
C SER A 70 -16.30 -7.79 14.48
N TRP A 71 -15.20 -7.94 15.20
CA TRP A 71 -14.90 -9.17 15.91
C TRP A 71 -15.38 -9.08 17.36
N ALA A 72 -15.86 -10.20 17.88
CA ALA A 72 -16.07 -10.41 19.30
C ALA A 72 -15.49 -11.77 19.70
N SER A 73 -14.95 -11.84 20.91
CA SER A 73 -14.49 -13.10 21.49
C SER A 73 -15.65 -14.08 21.71
N ARG A 74 -15.36 -15.39 21.77
CA ARG A 74 -16.32 -16.37 22.30
C ARG A 74 -16.71 -15.98 23.75
N PRO A 75 -18.00 -16.03 24.13
CA PRO A 75 -18.44 -15.72 25.49
C PRO A 75 -17.61 -16.44 26.56
N GLY A 76 -17.11 -15.68 27.53
CA GLY A 76 -16.34 -16.17 28.67
C GLY A 76 -14.88 -16.55 28.37
N SER A 77 -14.42 -16.45 27.11
CA SER A 77 -13.02 -16.70 26.78
C SER A 77 -12.11 -15.65 27.44
N LYS A 78 -10.93 -16.07 27.90
CA LYS A 78 -10.01 -15.22 28.65
C LYS A 78 -8.93 -14.65 27.76
N ALA A 79 -8.55 -13.41 28.03
CA ALA A 79 -7.40 -12.77 27.41
C ALA A 79 -6.09 -13.53 27.76
N PRO A 80 -5.04 -13.46 26.91
CA PRO A 80 -5.00 -12.69 25.67
C PRO A 80 -5.76 -13.34 24.51
N HIS A 81 -6.54 -12.54 23.78
CA HIS A 81 -7.12 -12.96 22.50
C HIS A 81 -6.10 -12.70 21.39
N ARG A 82 -5.75 -13.74 20.63
CA ARG A 82 -4.63 -13.69 19.68
C ARG A 82 -5.10 -13.83 18.25
N PHE A 83 -4.45 -13.12 17.35
CA PHE A 83 -4.65 -13.18 15.90
C PHE A 83 -3.30 -13.14 15.22
N VAL A 84 -3.09 -13.98 14.21
CA VAL A 84 -1.90 -13.94 13.35
C VAL A 84 -2.35 -13.67 11.92
N PHE A 85 -1.86 -12.57 11.37
CA PHE A 85 -2.09 -12.17 9.99
C PHE A 85 -0.81 -12.36 9.17
N ARG A 86 -0.94 -12.89 7.96
CA ARG A 86 0.13 -12.89 6.97
C ARG A 86 -0.13 -11.82 5.91
N LEU A 87 0.77 -10.84 5.87
CA LEU A 87 0.82 -9.83 4.84
C LEU A 87 1.12 -10.48 3.48
N GLN A 88 0.67 -9.84 2.41
CA GLN A 88 0.87 -10.33 1.04
C GLN A 88 2.36 -10.51 0.70
N ARG A 89 3.22 -9.69 1.30
CA ARG A 89 4.69 -9.77 1.22
C ARG A 89 5.32 -9.19 2.49
N PRO A 90 6.60 -9.49 2.77
CA PRO A 90 7.36 -8.76 3.78
C PRO A 90 7.29 -7.26 3.51
N SER A 91 6.92 -6.47 4.52
CA SER A 91 6.66 -5.04 4.38
C SER A 91 7.19 -4.26 5.60
N GLU A 92 7.58 -3.01 5.35
CA GLU A 92 7.80 -2.01 6.39
C GLU A 92 6.44 -1.51 6.90
N LEU A 93 6.32 -1.31 8.21
CA LEU A 93 5.13 -0.80 8.88
C LEU A 93 5.48 0.48 9.63
N THR A 94 4.63 1.48 9.53
CA THR A 94 4.88 2.83 10.07
C THR A 94 3.85 3.21 11.12
N ARG A 95 2.64 2.65 11.05
CA ARG A 95 1.52 3.05 11.91
C ARG A 95 0.51 1.93 12.07
N ALA A 96 -0.02 1.78 13.28
CA ALA A 96 -1.17 0.95 13.58
C ALA A 96 -2.38 1.82 13.92
N GLU A 97 -3.56 1.43 13.45
CA GLU A 97 -4.82 2.05 13.84
C GLU A 97 -5.80 0.97 14.33
N PHE A 98 -6.51 1.29 15.40
CA PHE A 98 -7.52 0.44 16.02
C PHE A 98 -8.86 1.16 16.00
N GLU A 99 -9.90 0.49 15.52
CA GLU A 99 -11.27 0.95 15.62
C GLU A 99 -12.00 0.19 16.72
N GLY A 100 -12.44 0.91 17.75
CA GLY A 100 -13.27 0.33 18.80
C GLY A 100 -14.67 -0.01 18.29
N SER A 101 -15.23 -1.12 18.75
CA SER A 101 -16.66 -1.43 18.58
C SER A 101 -17.49 -0.44 19.38
N GLY A 102 -18.14 0.51 18.71
CA GLY A 102 -18.99 1.50 19.38
C GLY A 102 -20.02 0.85 20.30
N GLY A 103 -20.34 1.52 21.42
CA GLY A 103 -21.17 1.00 22.51
C GLY A 103 -22.54 0.50 22.07
N GLU A 104 -22.61 -0.79 21.75
CA GLU A 104 -23.86 -1.52 21.58
C GLU A 104 -24.44 -1.80 22.97
N SER A 105 -25.75 -1.59 23.09
CA SER A 105 -26.44 -1.80 24.36
C SER A 105 -26.39 -3.28 24.73
N GLY A 106 -25.99 -3.58 25.97
CA GLY A 106 -25.87 -4.95 26.49
C GLY A 106 -24.46 -5.55 26.38
N ILE A 107 -23.49 -4.83 25.81
CA ILE A 107 -22.07 -5.22 25.79
C ILE A 107 -21.15 -4.12 26.33
N GLU A 108 -21.64 -3.32 27.28
CA GLU A 108 -20.89 -2.23 27.91
C GLU A 108 -19.55 -2.74 28.45
N GLY A 109 -18.49 -1.96 28.22
CA GLY A 109 -17.12 -2.32 28.61
C GLY A 109 -16.46 -3.44 27.81
N ALA A 110 -17.10 -3.95 26.73
CA ALA A 110 -16.53 -5.05 25.95
C ALA A 110 -15.43 -4.61 25.00
N SER A 111 -15.32 -3.31 24.68
CA SER A 111 -14.27 -2.83 23.78
C SER A 111 -12.88 -3.19 24.32
N ALA A 112 -12.00 -3.59 23.41
CA ALA A 112 -10.62 -3.92 23.75
C ALA A 112 -9.92 -2.71 24.38
N LYS A 113 -9.13 -2.96 25.43
CA LYS A 113 -8.34 -1.96 26.16
C LYS A 113 -6.86 -2.23 25.91
N GLY A 114 -6.27 -3.16 26.65
CA GLY A 114 -4.85 -3.47 26.52
C GLY A 114 -4.56 -4.25 25.26
N PHE A 115 -3.48 -3.92 24.57
CA PHE A 115 -3.04 -4.63 23.37
C PHE A 115 -1.52 -4.73 23.28
N ARG A 116 -1.07 -5.75 22.55
CA ARG A 116 0.32 -5.94 22.11
C ARG A 116 0.32 -6.30 20.63
N LEU A 117 1.17 -5.62 19.88
CA LEU A 117 1.43 -5.86 18.47
C LEU A 117 2.86 -6.36 18.29
N GLU A 118 2.99 -7.45 17.54
CA GLU A 118 4.27 -8.11 17.29
C GLU A 118 4.42 -8.41 15.79
N VAL A 119 5.66 -8.46 15.31
CA VAL A 119 5.97 -8.78 13.90
C VAL A 119 6.99 -9.91 13.81
N SER A 120 6.88 -10.72 12.77
CA SER A 120 7.87 -11.76 12.43
C SER A 120 8.21 -11.73 10.94
N GLU A 121 9.48 -11.97 10.64
CA GLU A 121 10.02 -12.22 9.29
C GLU A 121 10.26 -13.71 9.01
N LEU A 122 10.18 -14.56 10.04
CA LEU A 122 10.54 -15.98 9.95
C LEU A 122 9.33 -16.84 9.61
N GLY A 123 8.22 -16.68 10.34
CA GLY A 123 7.06 -17.54 10.20
C GLY A 123 5.85 -17.13 11.04
N PRO A 124 4.71 -17.84 10.88
CA PRO A 124 3.47 -17.55 11.60
C PRO A 124 3.52 -17.92 13.09
N ASP A 125 4.47 -18.75 13.52
CA ASP A 125 4.56 -19.27 14.89
C ASP A 125 5.90 -18.96 15.59
N GLU A 126 6.85 -18.33 14.91
CA GLU A 126 8.20 -18.09 15.42
C GLU A 126 8.74 -16.71 15.01
N GLY A 127 9.76 -16.22 15.72
CA GLY A 127 10.46 -14.98 15.35
C GLY A 127 9.69 -13.69 15.63
N PHE A 128 8.65 -13.73 16.46
CA PHE A 128 7.90 -12.53 16.82
C PHE A 128 8.70 -11.65 17.78
N ARG A 129 8.75 -10.35 17.45
CA ARG A 129 9.21 -9.28 18.34
C ARG A 129 8.09 -8.27 18.58
N THR A 130 7.97 -7.78 19.80
CA THR A 130 7.05 -6.69 20.14
C THR A 130 7.49 -5.40 19.45
N VAL A 131 6.52 -4.70 18.84
CA VAL A 131 6.75 -3.41 18.16
C VAL A 131 5.88 -2.30 18.74
N LEU A 132 4.79 -2.66 19.42
CA LEU A 132 3.90 -1.71 20.08
C LEU A 132 3.13 -2.42 21.20
N GLU A 133 2.99 -1.77 22.34
CA GLU A 133 2.13 -2.19 23.45
C GLU A 133 1.50 -0.94 24.07
N GLY A 134 0.22 -1.03 24.43
CA GLY A 134 -0.52 0.13 24.91
C GLY A 134 -1.94 -0.19 25.34
N ASP A 135 -2.66 0.88 25.68
CA ASP A 135 -4.07 0.84 26.05
C ASP A 135 -4.88 1.69 25.06
N LEU A 136 -5.99 1.12 24.58
CA LEU A 136 -7.03 1.84 23.87
C LEU A 136 -7.93 2.55 24.88
N ARG A 137 -8.38 3.75 24.51
CA ARG A 137 -9.41 4.48 25.25
C ARG A 137 -10.78 3.87 24.96
N ASP A 138 -11.64 3.86 25.98
CA ASP A 138 -13.04 3.48 25.82
C ASP A 138 -13.78 4.57 25.02
N GLY A 139 -14.75 4.16 24.21
CA GLY A 139 -15.51 5.06 23.34
C GLY A 139 -15.10 5.04 21.87
N THR A 140 -15.95 5.63 21.04
CA THR A 140 -15.94 5.47 19.58
C THR A 140 -14.88 6.31 18.88
N GLY A 141 -14.14 5.68 17.96
CA GLY A 141 -13.27 6.36 17.01
C GLY A 141 -11.98 5.57 16.74
N THR A 142 -11.34 5.91 15.63
CA THR A 142 -10.04 5.36 15.26
C THR A 142 -8.95 5.91 16.19
N GLN A 143 -8.14 5.01 16.77
CA GLN A 143 -6.98 5.36 17.59
C GLN A 143 -5.70 4.92 16.89
N GLY A 144 -4.84 5.88 16.57
CA GLY A 144 -3.61 5.68 15.81
C GLY A 144 -2.34 5.72 16.66
N PHE A 145 -1.38 4.86 16.35
CA PHE A 145 -0.10 4.72 17.03
C PHE A 145 1.03 4.61 16.01
N LEU A 146 2.08 5.40 16.17
CA LEU A 146 3.29 5.27 15.36
C LEU A 146 4.07 4.03 15.78
N LEU A 147 4.64 3.33 14.79
CA LEU A 147 5.53 2.22 15.00
C LEU A 147 6.99 2.69 14.94
N PRO A 148 7.94 1.99 15.60
CA PRO A 148 9.37 2.22 15.42
C PRO A 148 9.76 2.17 13.93
N ALA A 149 10.69 3.05 13.51
CA ALA A 149 11.04 3.24 12.10
C ALA A 149 11.61 1.99 11.38
N ASP A 150 12.11 1.02 12.13
CA ASP A 150 12.65 -0.26 11.64
C ASP A 150 11.64 -1.41 11.74
N THR A 151 10.35 -1.10 11.92
CA THR A 151 9.31 -2.12 12.01
C THR A 151 9.09 -2.79 10.66
N ARG A 152 9.52 -4.04 10.56
CA ARG A 152 9.40 -4.87 9.35
C ARG A 152 8.93 -6.27 9.72
N GLY A 153 8.06 -6.82 8.89
CA GLY A 153 7.54 -8.17 9.07
C GLY A 153 6.76 -8.66 7.86
N ARG A 154 6.54 -9.98 7.81
CA ARG A 154 5.53 -10.59 6.93
C ARG A 154 4.35 -11.13 7.73
N TRP A 155 4.60 -11.55 8.96
CA TRP A 155 3.57 -11.96 9.90
C TRP A 155 3.40 -10.91 10.98
N VAL A 156 2.15 -10.65 11.34
CA VAL A 156 1.77 -9.71 12.39
C VAL A 156 0.92 -10.46 13.39
N ARG A 157 1.26 -10.37 14.67
CA ARG A 157 0.45 -10.90 15.75
C ARG A 157 -0.15 -9.76 16.56
N LEU A 158 -1.48 -9.75 16.67
CA LEU A 158 -2.22 -8.92 17.61
C LEU A 158 -2.60 -9.77 18.81
N SER A 159 -2.30 -9.28 20.02
CA SER A 159 -2.79 -9.82 21.28
C SER A 159 -3.61 -8.76 22.01
N LEU A 160 -4.91 -9.00 22.23
CA LEU A 160 -5.76 -8.16 23.07
C LEU A 160 -5.71 -8.70 24.50
N THR A 161 -5.15 -7.93 25.43
CA THR A 161 -4.78 -8.37 26.78
C THR A 161 -5.82 -7.99 27.84
N SER A 162 -6.70 -7.02 27.57
CA SER A 162 -7.82 -6.66 28.44
C SER A 162 -8.95 -5.94 27.67
N ASN A 163 -10.07 -5.71 28.34
CA ASN A 163 -11.20 -4.89 27.89
C ASN A 163 -11.57 -3.85 28.97
N HIS A 164 -12.61 -3.06 28.73
CA HIS A 164 -13.09 -2.02 29.65
C HIS A 164 -14.04 -2.54 30.76
N GLY A 165 -13.98 -3.83 31.09
CA GLY A 165 -14.66 -4.39 32.26
C GLY A 165 -15.83 -5.33 31.96
N ASN A 166 -16.09 -5.68 30.70
CA ASN A 166 -17.09 -6.68 30.39
C ASN A 166 -16.58 -8.09 30.75
N ALA A 167 -17.34 -8.81 31.59
CA ALA A 167 -16.94 -10.14 32.07
C ALA A 167 -17.06 -11.25 31.02
N THR A 168 -17.80 -10.99 29.93
CA THR A 168 -18.24 -12.01 28.98
C THR A 168 -17.55 -11.88 27.62
N LEU A 169 -17.32 -10.66 27.14
CA LEU A 169 -16.88 -10.39 25.78
C LEU A 169 -15.73 -9.39 25.71
N THR A 170 -14.85 -9.59 24.74
CA THR A 170 -13.94 -8.56 24.21
C THR A 170 -14.28 -8.30 22.75
N THR A 171 -14.30 -7.04 22.31
CA THR A 171 -14.69 -6.63 20.96
C THR A 171 -13.71 -5.63 20.35
N LEU A 172 -13.53 -5.71 19.04
CA LEU A 172 -12.74 -4.77 18.24
C LEU A 172 -13.32 -4.75 16.82
N SER A 173 -13.47 -3.57 16.22
CA SER A 173 -14.07 -3.46 14.89
C SER A 173 -13.04 -3.70 13.79
N GLU A 174 -11.93 -2.98 13.81
CA GLU A 174 -10.92 -3.06 12.74
C GLU A 174 -9.52 -2.83 13.32
N LEU A 175 -8.54 -3.57 12.78
CA LEU A 175 -7.12 -3.28 12.86
C LEU A 175 -6.62 -2.86 11.47
N ARG A 176 -5.94 -1.72 11.38
CA ARG A 176 -5.24 -1.29 10.17
C ARG A 176 -3.76 -1.16 10.45
N LEU A 177 -2.93 -1.64 9.53
CA LEU A 177 -1.49 -1.43 9.56
C LEU A 177 -1.08 -0.72 8.30
N PHE A 178 -0.43 0.42 8.47
CA PHE A 178 0.05 1.24 7.37
C PHE A 178 1.54 1.04 7.20
N GLY A 179 1.96 1.12 5.95
CA GLY A 179 3.35 1.25 5.57
C GLY A 179 3.42 1.92 4.21
N PRO A 180 4.64 2.17 3.70
CA PRO A 180 4.83 2.70 2.36
C PRO A 180 4.03 1.87 1.38
N GLN A 181 3.29 2.54 0.48
CA GLN A 181 2.64 1.87 -0.63
C GLN A 181 3.73 1.33 -1.55
N ALA A 182 4.28 0.17 -1.21
CA ALA A 182 5.26 -0.46 -2.04
C ALA A 182 4.55 -0.90 -3.32
N ALA A 183 5.19 -0.67 -4.44
CA ALA A 183 4.61 -1.05 -5.70
C ALA A 183 4.53 -2.57 -5.84
N ARG A 184 3.38 -3.10 -6.23
CA ARG A 184 3.30 -4.51 -6.64
C ARG A 184 3.95 -4.62 -8.02
N ALA A 185 5.14 -5.18 -8.08
CA ALA A 185 5.60 -5.77 -9.33
C ALA A 185 4.81 -7.06 -9.62
N ARG A 186 4.49 -7.29 -10.91
CA ARG A 186 4.17 -8.58 -11.62
C ARG A 186 2.68 -8.81 -12.00
N ALA A 187 2.39 -9.33 -13.19
CA ALA A 187 2.45 -10.77 -13.52
C ALA A 187 3.33 -11.17 -14.73
N ASP A 188 3.74 -10.24 -15.60
CA ASP A 188 4.49 -10.60 -16.83
C ASP A 188 6.02 -10.58 -16.67
N GLY A 189 6.55 -10.30 -15.48
CA GLY A 189 8.01 -10.30 -15.19
C GLY A 189 8.86 -9.28 -15.97
N GLY A 190 8.32 -8.61 -16.98
CA GLY A 190 9.03 -7.64 -17.80
C GLY A 190 9.02 -6.24 -17.21
N ALA A 191 10.13 -5.52 -17.39
CA ALA A 191 10.21 -4.08 -17.15
C ALA A 191 9.10 -3.34 -17.92
N LEU A 192 8.68 -2.18 -17.38
CA LEU A 192 7.79 -1.27 -18.09
C LEU A 192 8.35 -1.02 -19.48
N ARG A 193 7.51 -1.13 -20.50
CA ARG A 193 7.89 -0.88 -21.90
C ARG A 193 6.72 -0.34 -22.69
N VAL A 194 7.04 0.40 -23.74
CA VAL A 194 6.07 0.92 -24.70
C VAL A 194 6.04 -0.02 -25.90
N GLU A 195 4.91 -0.68 -26.15
CA GLU A 195 4.70 -1.49 -27.36
C GLU A 195 3.75 -0.79 -28.33
N ARG A 196 3.85 -1.12 -29.63
CA ARG A 196 2.92 -0.64 -30.68
C ARG A 196 2.78 0.88 -30.73
N LEU A 197 3.85 1.61 -30.41
CA LEU A 197 3.93 3.06 -30.55
C LEU A 197 3.77 3.44 -32.02
N ARG A 198 2.83 4.33 -32.31
CA ARG A 198 2.57 4.84 -33.66
C ARG A 198 1.85 6.18 -33.61
N VAL A 199 1.89 6.91 -34.72
CA VAL A 199 1.02 8.06 -34.99
C VAL A 199 -0.21 7.66 -35.81
N SER A 200 -1.32 8.37 -35.65
CA SER A 200 -2.60 8.11 -36.30
C SER A 200 -3.37 9.41 -36.53
N GLN A 201 -4.26 9.43 -37.53
CA GLN A 201 -5.21 10.53 -37.75
C GLN A 201 -6.43 10.46 -36.81
N ARG A 202 -6.64 9.33 -36.13
CA ARG A 202 -7.80 9.09 -35.25
C ARG A 202 -7.37 8.44 -33.94
N GLU A 203 -8.12 8.70 -32.88
CA GLU A 203 -7.92 8.08 -31.58
C GLU A 203 -7.95 6.56 -31.72
N ASN A 204 -6.92 5.88 -31.21
CA ASN A 204 -6.75 4.43 -31.30
C ASN A 204 -6.73 3.82 -32.72
N GLY A 205 -6.59 4.65 -33.76
CA GLY A 205 -6.55 4.22 -35.15
C GLY A 205 -5.28 3.44 -35.56
N PRO A 206 -5.24 2.92 -36.80
CA PRO A 206 -4.04 2.29 -37.36
C PRO A 206 -2.89 3.29 -37.54
N ALA A 207 -1.68 2.81 -37.83
CA ALA A 207 -0.55 3.68 -38.14
C ALA A 207 -0.87 4.53 -39.38
N HIS A 208 -0.51 5.81 -39.35
CA HIS A 208 -0.59 6.68 -40.51
C HIS A 208 0.77 6.74 -41.22
N GLU A 209 0.80 6.30 -42.48
CA GLU A 209 2.02 6.26 -43.30
C GLU A 209 2.22 7.55 -44.16
N GLY A 210 1.17 8.37 -44.24
CA GLY A 210 1.18 9.63 -44.99
C GLY A 210 1.75 10.81 -44.19
N ALA A 211 1.79 11.97 -44.85
CA ALA A 211 2.08 13.22 -44.19
C ALA A 211 0.82 13.80 -43.52
N PHE A 212 1.01 14.43 -42.36
CA PHE A 212 -0.01 15.24 -41.73
C PHE A 212 0.06 16.67 -42.28
N ALA A 213 -1.08 17.35 -42.39
CA ALA A 213 -1.08 18.77 -42.74
C ALA A 213 -0.79 19.62 -41.49
N PRO A 214 -0.15 20.81 -41.62
CA PRO A 214 -0.18 21.83 -40.57
C PRO A 214 -1.61 22.06 -40.04
N GLY A 215 -1.75 22.29 -38.73
CA GLY A 215 -3.07 22.41 -38.09
C GLY A 215 -3.75 21.08 -37.76
N SER A 216 -3.21 19.94 -38.22
CA SER A 216 -3.80 18.61 -37.95
C SER A 216 -3.58 18.16 -36.51
N ARG A 217 -4.54 17.39 -36.00
CA ARG A 217 -4.38 16.60 -34.77
C ARG A 217 -3.68 15.29 -35.08
N VAL A 218 -2.55 15.04 -34.42
CA VAL A 218 -1.81 13.78 -34.50
C VAL A 218 -2.07 12.99 -33.22
N TRP A 219 -2.66 11.80 -33.36
CA TRP A 219 -2.87 10.87 -32.26
C TRP A 219 -1.65 9.97 -32.09
N VAL A 220 -1.05 9.97 -30.90
CA VAL A 220 0.04 9.08 -30.51
C VAL A 220 -0.54 7.91 -29.73
N CYS A 221 -0.53 6.75 -30.36
CA CYS A 221 -1.17 5.54 -29.87
C CYS A 221 -0.11 4.53 -29.43
N PHE A 222 -0.27 3.93 -28.25
CA PHE A 222 0.68 2.94 -27.73
C PHE A 222 0.03 1.98 -26.73
N LYS A 223 0.74 0.89 -26.43
CA LYS A 223 0.34 -0.11 -25.45
C LYS A 223 1.42 -0.22 -24.37
N PRO A 224 1.22 0.36 -23.17
CA PRO A 224 2.14 0.12 -22.07
C PRO A 224 2.02 -1.35 -21.63
N ARG A 225 3.16 -2.00 -21.44
CA ARG A 225 3.27 -3.34 -20.84
C ARG A 225 4.12 -3.29 -19.58
N GLY A 226 3.84 -4.17 -18.64
CA GLY A 226 4.56 -4.21 -17.37
C GLY A 226 4.09 -3.17 -16.35
N LEU A 227 2.86 -2.65 -16.49
CA LEU A 227 2.27 -1.78 -15.48
C LEU A 227 2.00 -2.55 -14.18
N SER A 228 2.33 -1.91 -13.07
CA SER A 228 1.97 -2.37 -11.73
C SER A 228 0.47 -2.23 -11.51
N THR A 229 -0.05 -3.06 -10.60
CA THR A 229 -1.44 -2.97 -10.16
C THR A 229 -1.51 -2.91 -8.64
N GLY A 230 -2.40 -2.06 -8.12
CA GLY A 230 -2.75 -1.98 -6.72
C GLY A 230 -3.45 -3.25 -6.23
N ALA A 231 -3.69 -3.33 -4.92
CA ALA A 231 -4.37 -4.48 -4.30
C ALA A 231 -5.77 -4.74 -4.87
N ASP A 232 -6.42 -3.71 -5.41
CA ASP A 232 -7.75 -3.76 -6.01
C ASP A 232 -7.73 -3.93 -7.54
N GLY A 233 -6.56 -4.18 -8.13
CA GLY A 233 -6.37 -4.33 -9.58
C GLY A 233 -6.30 -3.01 -10.35
N ALA A 234 -6.28 -1.86 -9.67
CA ALA A 234 -6.11 -0.56 -10.33
C ALA A 234 -4.66 -0.32 -10.77
N TYR A 235 -4.46 0.31 -11.92
CA TYR A 235 -3.15 0.81 -12.36
C TYR A 235 -3.15 2.35 -12.34
N ALA A 236 -1.96 2.96 -12.30
CA ALA A 236 -1.81 4.41 -12.42
C ALA A 236 -0.70 4.74 -13.44
N LEU A 237 -1.05 5.54 -14.45
CA LEU A 237 -0.21 5.86 -15.60
C LEU A 237 -0.06 7.36 -15.75
N GLU A 238 1.18 7.82 -15.91
CA GLU A 238 1.51 9.17 -16.35
C GLU A 238 2.25 9.13 -17.69
N VAL A 239 2.00 10.11 -18.55
CA VAL A 239 2.64 10.20 -19.87
C VAL A 239 3.12 11.62 -20.12
N ASP A 240 4.38 11.78 -20.49
CA ASP A 240 4.92 12.99 -21.09
C ASP A 240 5.04 12.79 -22.61
N LEU A 241 4.85 13.88 -23.35
CA LEU A 241 4.94 13.91 -24.80
C LEU A 241 5.89 15.02 -25.23
N ILE A 242 6.81 14.68 -26.12
CA ILE A 242 7.83 15.59 -26.64
C ILE A 242 7.80 15.50 -28.16
N LEU A 243 7.71 16.65 -28.82
CA LEU A 243 7.85 16.82 -30.26
C LEU A 243 9.26 17.34 -30.55
N GLU A 244 9.94 16.67 -31.46
CA GLU A 244 11.32 16.95 -31.86
C GLU A 244 11.37 17.20 -33.38
N ASP A 245 12.26 18.08 -33.84
CA ASP A 245 12.56 18.23 -35.26
C ASP A 245 13.43 17.07 -35.80
N ALA A 246 13.86 17.15 -37.06
CA ALA A 246 14.69 16.13 -37.68
C ALA A 246 16.09 16.02 -37.05
N GLU A 247 16.58 17.12 -36.48
CA GLU A 247 17.85 17.24 -35.77
C GLU A 247 17.75 16.80 -34.30
N GLY A 248 16.55 16.52 -33.80
CA GLY A 248 16.28 16.09 -32.43
C GLY A 248 16.11 17.24 -31.44
N HIS A 249 15.98 18.48 -31.89
CA HIS A 249 15.67 19.61 -31.02
C HIS A 249 14.22 19.57 -30.58
N THR A 250 13.99 19.74 -29.28
CA THR A 250 12.65 19.84 -28.72
C THR A 250 11.94 21.10 -29.21
N LEU A 251 10.86 20.91 -29.96
CA LEU A 251 9.96 21.98 -30.39
C LEU A 251 8.82 22.20 -29.39
N LEU A 252 8.36 21.11 -28.76
CA LEU A 252 7.29 21.15 -27.77
C LEU A 252 7.52 20.04 -26.75
N ALA A 253 7.40 20.37 -25.46
CA ALA A 253 7.36 19.38 -24.38
C ALA A 253 6.09 19.61 -23.55
N ARG A 254 5.30 18.56 -23.36
CA ARG A 254 4.12 18.57 -22.50
C ARG A 254 4.27 17.48 -21.45
N GLU A 255 4.42 17.91 -20.21
CA GLU A 255 4.47 17.00 -19.08
C GLU A 255 3.07 16.56 -18.67
N ARG A 256 2.93 15.30 -18.25
CA ARG A 256 1.70 14.71 -17.71
C ARG A 256 0.47 14.98 -18.59
N VAL A 257 0.61 14.84 -19.91
CA VAL A 257 -0.50 14.93 -20.87
C VAL A 257 -1.59 13.91 -20.60
N LEU A 258 -1.24 12.82 -19.90
CA LEU A 258 -2.17 11.88 -19.33
C LEU A 258 -1.79 11.64 -17.86
N LYS A 259 -2.78 11.72 -16.98
CA LYS A 259 -2.73 11.17 -15.62
C LYS A 259 -3.98 10.32 -15.43
N HIS A 260 -3.82 9.02 -15.51
CA HIS A 260 -4.95 8.08 -15.56
C HIS A 260 -4.83 7.01 -14.48
N SER A 261 -5.94 6.70 -13.84
CA SER A 261 -6.05 5.57 -12.93
C SER A 261 -7.35 4.84 -13.18
N ALA A 262 -7.26 3.55 -13.43
CA ALA A 262 -8.42 2.71 -13.69
C ALA A 262 -8.13 1.27 -13.29
N ARG A 263 -9.17 0.45 -13.15
CA ARG A 263 -9.02 -0.99 -13.05
C ARG A 263 -8.82 -1.58 -14.43
N LEU A 264 -7.86 -2.49 -14.55
CA LEU A 264 -7.81 -3.32 -15.74
C LEU A 264 -9.11 -4.14 -15.81
N PRO A 265 -9.81 -4.19 -16.95
CA PRO A 265 -10.83 -5.21 -17.16
C PRO A 265 -10.18 -6.60 -17.01
N ALA A 266 -10.98 -7.61 -16.65
CA ALA A 266 -10.51 -8.95 -16.31
C ALA A 266 -9.42 -9.48 -17.29
N PRO A 267 -8.39 -10.20 -16.79
CA PRO A 267 -7.17 -10.48 -17.54
C PRO A 267 -7.36 -11.28 -18.85
N PRO A 268 -6.38 -11.22 -19.80
CA PRO A 268 -5.19 -10.36 -19.79
C PRO A 268 -5.27 -9.24 -20.83
N LEU A 269 -5.70 -8.04 -20.41
CA LEU A 269 -5.67 -6.85 -21.26
C LEU A 269 -4.81 -5.77 -20.60
N SER A 270 -3.71 -5.36 -21.26
CA SER A 270 -3.05 -4.08 -20.98
C SER A 270 -3.82 -2.97 -21.70
N PRO A 271 -3.93 -1.76 -21.11
CA PRO A 271 -4.71 -0.70 -21.71
C PRO A 271 -4.09 -0.30 -23.04
N PHE A 272 -4.93 0.10 -23.97
CA PHE A 272 -4.49 0.76 -25.19
C PHE A 272 -4.68 2.26 -24.97
N VAL A 273 -3.61 3.03 -25.10
CA VAL A 273 -3.56 4.45 -24.70
C VAL A 273 -3.35 5.31 -25.92
N ALA A 274 -4.12 6.40 -26.01
CA ALA A 274 -3.96 7.43 -27.03
C ALA A 274 -3.88 8.80 -26.35
N VAL A 275 -2.87 9.57 -26.75
CA VAL A 275 -2.74 11.00 -26.45
C VAL A 275 -2.64 11.75 -27.76
N PHE A 276 -2.82 13.07 -27.78
CA PHE A 276 -2.73 13.84 -29.01
C PHE A 276 -1.85 15.08 -28.86
N LEU A 277 -1.32 15.50 -30.00
CA LEU A 277 -0.69 16.80 -30.21
C LEU A 277 -1.41 17.49 -31.37
N ASP A 278 -1.64 18.79 -31.22
CA ASP A 278 -2.18 19.62 -32.28
C ASP A 278 -1.01 20.35 -32.93
N LEU A 279 -0.80 20.13 -34.24
CA LEU A 279 0.25 20.82 -35.00
C LEU A 279 -0.16 22.28 -35.21
N PRO A 280 0.76 23.25 -35.07
CA PRO A 280 0.46 24.64 -35.43
C PRO A 280 0.01 24.75 -36.89
N ALA A 281 -1.02 25.56 -37.16
CA ALA A 281 -1.54 25.77 -38.51
C ALA A 281 -0.67 26.72 -39.32
N GLU A 282 -0.14 27.76 -38.68
CA GLU A 282 0.66 28.79 -39.33
C GLU A 282 2.15 28.60 -39.02
N GLY A 283 2.97 28.66 -40.07
CA GLY A 283 4.43 28.68 -39.94
C GLY A 283 5.06 27.37 -39.47
N PHE A 284 4.31 26.26 -39.43
CA PHE A 284 4.88 24.95 -39.14
C PHE A 284 5.50 24.35 -40.42
N PRO A 285 6.84 24.22 -40.50
CA PRO A 285 7.49 23.89 -41.76
C PRO A 285 7.23 22.43 -42.16
N PRO A 286 7.16 22.12 -43.47
CA PRO A 286 7.14 20.75 -43.93
C PRO A 286 8.46 20.06 -43.55
N GLY A 287 8.40 18.79 -43.18
CA GLY A 287 9.58 18.08 -42.70
C GLY A 287 9.29 16.75 -42.03
N THR A 288 10.36 16.12 -41.54
CA THR A 288 10.28 14.93 -40.68
C THR A 288 10.37 15.37 -39.23
N TYR A 289 9.48 14.84 -38.41
CA TYR A 289 9.39 15.14 -36.98
C TYR A 289 9.39 13.85 -36.18
N GLY A 290 9.95 13.90 -34.97
CA GLY A 290 9.88 12.83 -33.99
C GLY A 290 8.83 13.13 -32.93
N VAL A 291 8.03 12.13 -32.56
CA VAL A 291 7.31 12.18 -31.29
C VAL A 291 7.89 11.17 -30.31
N ARG A 292 8.33 11.66 -29.16
CA ARG A 292 8.88 10.88 -28.06
C ARG A 292 7.90 10.87 -26.90
N LEU A 293 7.75 9.70 -26.30
CA LEU A 293 6.98 9.50 -25.08
C LEU A 293 7.90 9.13 -23.93
N ALA A 294 7.58 9.63 -22.74
CA ALA A 294 8.03 9.07 -21.48
C ALA A 294 6.80 8.64 -20.69
N VAL A 295 6.67 7.33 -20.50
CA VAL A 295 5.59 6.68 -19.77
C VAL A 295 6.09 6.34 -18.37
N ARG A 296 5.37 6.77 -17.34
CA ARG A 296 5.67 6.48 -15.94
C ARG A 296 4.53 5.68 -15.31
N ASP A 297 4.90 4.62 -14.61
CA ASP A 297 3.99 3.89 -13.73
C ASP A 297 4.01 4.58 -12.35
N ALA A 298 2.91 5.23 -12.00
CA ALA A 298 2.83 6.03 -10.79
C ALA A 298 2.73 5.18 -9.51
N LEU A 299 2.53 3.87 -9.61
CA LEU A 299 2.52 2.98 -8.45
C LEU A 299 3.94 2.55 -8.06
N ASN A 300 4.83 2.37 -9.03
CA ASN A 300 6.20 1.87 -8.80
C ASN A 300 7.33 2.84 -9.14
N GLY A 301 7.02 3.97 -9.76
CA GLY A 301 8.01 4.96 -10.20
C GLY A 301 8.85 4.51 -11.42
N SER A 302 8.62 3.34 -11.98
CA SER A 302 9.30 2.87 -13.18
C SER A 302 8.90 3.70 -14.39
N SER A 303 9.83 3.83 -15.33
CA SER A 303 9.63 4.61 -16.54
C SER A 303 10.09 3.84 -17.78
N ALA A 304 9.40 4.06 -18.88
CA ALA A 304 9.80 3.60 -20.20
C ALA A 304 9.53 4.67 -21.24
N GLY A 305 10.26 4.65 -22.35
CA GLY A 305 10.04 5.58 -23.43
C GLY A 305 10.00 4.88 -24.78
N GLY A 306 9.58 5.64 -25.78
CA GLY A 306 9.66 5.25 -27.18
C GLY A 306 9.57 6.50 -28.03
N ALA A 307 10.12 6.42 -29.24
CA ALA A 307 9.99 7.48 -30.24
C ALA A 307 9.47 6.89 -31.53
N THR A 308 8.69 7.67 -32.27
CA THR A 308 8.24 7.31 -33.62
C THR A 308 8.27 8.55 -34.52
N PRO A 309 8.83 8.45 -35.74
CA PRO A 309 8.86 9.57 -36.66
C PRO A 309 7.52 9.72 -37.39
N PHE A 310 7.26 10.92 -37.89
CA PHE A 310 6.16 11.22 -38.82
C PHE A 310 6.54 12.37 -39.75
N ARG A 311 5.76 12.56 -40.82
CA ARG A 311 5.99 13.64 -41.81
C ARG A 311 4.89 14.69 -41.74
N VAL A 312 5.27 15.92 -42.05
CA VAL A 312 4.34 17.04 -42.27
C VAL A 312 4.58 17.64 -43.65
N GLU A 313 3.51 17.87 -44.40
CA GLU A 313 3.49 18.44 -45.76
C GLU A 313 2.38 19.49 -45.89
#